data_AF-R6G948-F1
#
_entry.id   AF-R6G948-F1
#
_cell.length_a   1.000
_cell.length_b   1.000
_cell.length_c   1.000
_cell.angle_alpha   90.00
_cell.angle_beta   90.00
_cell.angle_gamma   90.00
#
_symmetry.space_group_name_H-M   'P 1'
#
loop_
_entity.id
_entity.type
_entity.pdbx_description
1 polymer ?
#
loop_
_entity_poly.entity_id
_entity_poly.type
_entity_poly.pdbx_seq_one_letter_code
_entity_poly.pdbx_strand_id
1 'polypeptide(L)' 'MLPTDKIKDLLLHGENKHVEFKKCTDKVSASVYETVCSFLNAEGGYIFLGVDMLAQYWELTLNV' A
#
# COMPACT_ATOMS: atom_id res chain seq x y z
N MET A 1 3.66 -15.78 1.03
CA MET A 1 2.61 -14.82 1.46
C MET A 1 3.11 -14.05 2.67
N LEU A 2 2.80 -12.76 2.77
CA LEU A 2 3.11 -11.98 3.98
C LEU A 2 2.21 -12.45 5.14
N PRO A 3 2.75 -12.56 6.37
CA PRO A 3 1.93 -12.78 7.55
C PRO A 3 0.92 -11.64 7.74
N THR A 4 -0.29 -11.95 8.20
CA THR A 4 -1.35 -10.95 8.40
C THR A 4 -0.93 -9.83 9.34
N ASP A 5 -0.18 -10.13 10.40
CA ASP A 5 0.30 -9.12 11.34
C ASP A 5 1.26 -8.14 10.69
N LYS A 6 2.09 -8.63 9.75
CA LYS A 6 2.98 -7.78 8.97
C LYS A 6 2.22 -6.91 7.97
N ILE A 7 1.13 -7.43 7.38
CA ILE A 7 0.26 -6.63 6.51
C ILE A 7 -0.38 -5.49 7.31
N LYS A 8 -0.93 -5.79 8.49
CA LYS A 8 -1.51 -4.77 9.38
C LYS A 8 -0.49 -3.71 9.78
N ASP A 9 0.71 -4.13 10.16
CA ASP A 9 1.80 -3.23 10.52
C ASP A 9 2.15 -2.27 9.38
N LEU A 10 2.25 -2.77 8.14
CA LEU A 10 2.51 -1.95 6.95
C LEU A 10 1.35 -1.00 6.62
N LEU A 11 0.10 -1.43 6.81
CA LEU A 11 -1.07 -0.58 6.61
C LEU A 11 -1.13 0.56 7.63
N LEU A 12 -0.82 0.28 8.91
CA LEU A 12 -0.78 1.27 9.99
C LEU A 12 0.35 2.29 9.79
N HIS A 13 1.54 1.85 9.39
CA HIS A 13 2.66 2.77 9.14
C HIS A 13 2.45 3.64 7.89
N GLY A 14 1.60 3.19 6.96
CA GLY A 14 1.25 3.96 5.78
C GLY A 14 2.31 3.96 4.68
N GLU A 15 2.07 4.80 3.67
CA GLU A 15 2.99 4.96 2.54
C GLU A 15 4.37 5.45 2.96
N ASN A 16 5.39 4.85 2.36
CA ASN A 16 6.79 5.21 2.54
C ASN A 16 7.60 4.76 1.32
N LYS A 17 8.93 4.92 1.35
CA LYS A 17 9.79 4.57 0.22
C LYS A 17 9.67 3.11 -0.28
N HIS A 18 9.13 2.20 0.52
CA HIS A 18 8.91 0.79 0.17
C HIS A 18 7.45 0.36 0.23
N VAL A 19 6.50 1.27 0.49
CA VAL A 19 5.08 0.95 0.64
C VAL A 19 4.27 1.98 -0.11
N GLU A 20 3.48 1.53 -1.08
CA GLU A 20 2.60 2.41 -1.84
C GLU A 20 1.18 1.83 -1.92
N PHE A 21 0.20 2.70 -1.72
CA PHE A 21 -1.22 2.36 -1.70
C PHE A 21 -1.87 2.83 -3.00
N LYS A 22 -2.66 1.94 -3.61
CA LYS A 22 -3.39 2.24 -4.84
C LYS A 22 -4.82 1.79 -4.66
N LYS A 23 -5.76 2.74 -4.75
CA LYS A 23 -7.19 2.48 -4.57
C LYS A 23 -7.74 1.38 -5.48
N CYS A 24 -7.26 1.27 -6.72
CA CYS A 24 -7.59 0.24 -7.74
C CYS A 24 -8.76 -0.69 -7.34
N THR A 25 -10.00 -0.19 -7.42
CA THR A 25 -11.19 -0.91 -6.93
C THR A 25 -11.79 -1.79 -8.01
N ASP A 26 -11.78 -1.32 -9.25
CA ASP A 26 -12.37 -1.96 -10.42
C ASP A 26 -11.30 -2.45 -11.42
N LYS A 27 -10.20 -1.70 -11.54
CA LYS A 27 -9.10 -1.98 -12.46
C LYS A 27 -7.76 -1.53 -11.89
N VAL A 28 -6.70 -2.16 -12.37
CA VAL A 28 -5.31 -1.74 -12.11
C VAL A 28 -5.08 -0.43 -12.86
N SER A 29 -4.76 0.65 -12.14
CA SER A 29 -4.45 1.95 -12.75
C SER A 29 -3.06 1.95 -13.39
N ALA A 30 -2.87 2.81 -14.40
CA ALA A 30 -1.57 2.97 -15.05
C ALA A 30 -0.43 3.31 -14.05
N SER A 31 -0.75 4.07 -13.01
CA SER A 31 0.18 4.44 -11.94
C SER A 31 0.74 3.25 -11.15
N VAL A 32 0.11 2.08 -11.18
CA VAL A 32 0.68 0.86 -10.59
C VAL A 32 1.94 0.44 -11.33
N TYR A 33 1.95 0.52 -12.66
CA TYR A 33 3.10 0.15 -13.47
C TYR A 33 4.26 1.12 -13.27
N GLU A 34 3.98 2.40 -13.05
CA GLU A 34 4.98 3.41 -12.68
C GLU A 34 5.61 3.07 -11.33
N THR A 35 4.81 2.74 -10.31
CA THR A 35 5.33 2.31 -9.00
C THR A 35 6.16 1.03 -9.12
N VAL A 36 5.76 0.07 -9.96
CA VAL A 36 6.56 -1.14 -10.23
C VAL A 36 7.94 -0.76 -10.77
N CYS A 37 8.00 0.10 -11.79
CA CYS A 37 9.27 0.58 -12.34
C CYS A 37 10.11 1.30 -11.29
N SER A 38 9.50 2.18 -10.49
CA SER A 38 10.19 2.91 -9.41
C SER A 38 10.79 1.97 -8.37
N PHE A 39 10.04 0.95 -7.94
CA PHE A 39 10.53 -0.05 -6.99
C PHE A 39 11.62 -0.95 -7.58
N LEU A 40 11.49 -1.36 -8.86
CA LEU A 40 12.52 -2.14 -9.55
C LEU A 40 13.83 -1.37 -9.73
N ASN A 41 13.75 -0.05 -9.92
CA ASN A 41 14.92 0.83 -10.08
C ASN A 41 15.53 1.27 -8.74
N ALA A 42 14.89 0.97 -7.61
CA ALA A 42 15.33 1.36 -6.28
C ALA A 42 15.65 0.11 -5.43
N GLU A 43 15.07 0.02 -4.24
CA GLU A 43 15.31 -1.04 -3.25
C GLU A 43 14.17 -2.09 -3.21
N GLY A 44 13.23 -2.04 -4.16
CA GLY A 44 11.98 -2.80 -4.10
C GLY A 44 10.96 -2.21 -3.12
N GLY A 45 9.82 -2.89 -2.98
CA GLY A 45 8.73 -2.47 -2.11
C GLY A 45 7.46 -3.31 -2.23
N TYR A 46 6.41 -2.86 -1.55
CA TYR A 46 5.08 -3.45 -1.51
C TYR A 46 4.07 -2.47 -2.09
N ILE A 47 3.23 -2.96 -3.02
CA ILE A 47 2.11 -2.21 -3.56
C ILE A 47 0.83 -2.84 -3.03
N PHE A 48 0.05 -2.09 -2.25
CA PHE A 48 -1.25 -2.53 -1.77
C PHE A 48 -2.34 -1.98 -2.70
N LEU A 49 -3.06 -2.89 -3.36
CA LEU A 49 -4.18 -2.55 -4.24
C LEU A 49 -5.50 -2.61 -3.45
N GLY A 50 -6.45 -1.73 -3.78
CA GLY A 50 -7.73 -1.65 -3.08
C GLY A 50 -7.74 -0.72 -1.87
N VAL A 51 -6.61 -0.07 -1.55
CA VAL A 51 -6.46 0.78 -0.35
C VAL A 51 -6.70 2.23 -0.73
N ASP A 52 -7.71 2.85 -0.11
CA ASP A 52 -8.00 4.28 -0.26
C ASP A 52 -7.40 5.08 0.90
N MET A 53 -7.10 6.36 0.66
CA MET A 53 -6.50 7.27 1.64
C MET A 53 -7.35 7.36 2.92
N LEU A 54 -8.67 7.39 2.80
CA LEU A 54 -9.58 7.38 3.95
C LEU A 54 -9.53 6.06 4.73
N ALA A 55 -9.30 4.92 4.07
CA ALA A 55 -9.20 3.62 4.72
C ALA A 55 -7.91 3.49 5.54
N GLN A 56 -6.79 4.08 5.05
CA GLN A 56 -5.54 4.16 5.80
C GLN A 56 -5.71 4.87 7.14
N TYR A 57 -6.41 6.00 7.17
CA TYR A 57 -6.68 6.73 8.42
C TYR A 57 -7.76 6.06 9.28
N TRP A 58 -8.74 5.40 8.67
CA TRP A 58 -9.83 4.76 9.42
C TRP A 58 -9.37 3.55 10.23
N GLU A 59 -8.47 2.70 9.69
CA GLU A 59 -7.84 1.62 10.47
C GLU A 59 -6.95 2.14 11.61
N LEU A 60 -6.34 3.31 11.43
CA LEU A 60 -5.58 3.99 12.50
C LEU A 60 -6.48 4.53 13.61
N THR A 61 -7.69 5.01 13.28
CA THR A 61 -8.62 5.59 14.27
C THR A 61 -9.48 4.58 15.02
N LEU A 62 -9.62 3.33 14.53
CA LEU A 62 -10.43 2.29 15.17
C LEU A 62 -9.69 1.46 16.24
N ASN A 63 -8.44 1.80 16.57
CA ASN A 63 -7.72 1.24 17.72
C ASN A 63 -7.70 2.20 18.93
N VAL A 64 -8.82 2.90 19.17
CA VAL A 64 -9.14 3.58 20.44
C VAL A 64 -10.51 3.11 20.92
#